data_AF-A0A7J9GMJ0-F1
#
_entry.id   AF-A0A7J9GMJ0-F1
#
_cell.length_a   1.000
_cell.length_b   1.000
_cell.length_c   1.000
_cell.angle_alpha   90.00
_cell.angle_beta   90.00
_cell.angle_gamma   90.00
#
_symmetry.space_group_name_H-M   'P 1'
#
loop_
_entity.id
_entity.type
_entity.pdbx_description
1 polymer ?
#
loop_
_entity_poly.entity_id
_entity_poly.type
_entity_poly.pdbx_seq_one_letter_code
_entity_poly.pdbx_strand_id
1 'polypeptide(L)'
;MLPYVLYALLPIAVFRFYFHPFPFPLSTSDQLPHQEEIANETPCNYTYGRWVHDKMGPLYNGTTCGTIKEGQNCITHGRPDLGYLYWRWQPSQCNLPRFDPDTFFNLLSNKHIAFVGDSMARNQLESLLCMLATASYPNLVYKNGEDNKFRRWHFASHNITVSVYWSPFLVKGVEKSKTGPDHNELYVDVVDERWGSDLEHIDMVVLSIGHWFLHPAVYYEGGSVLGCHYCPGLNHTEIGFYDVMRKAIKTALKAIIERKSTDGNGIDVFLTSFSPSHFEGEWDKAGACPKTKPYEEGEK
;
A
#
# COMPACT_ATOMS: atom_id res chain seq x y z
N MET A 1 -29.25 -73.68 19.86
CA MET A 1 -28.06 -73.00 20.44
C MET A 1 -27.20 -72.39 19.33
N LEU A 2 -27.70 -71.38 18.61
CA LEU A 2 -26.94 -70.66 17.58
C LEU A 2 -27.11 -69.11 17.55
N PRO A 3 -28.04 -68.44 18.29
CA PRO A 3 -28.17 -66.98 18.20
C PRO A 3 -27.30 -66.20 19.20
N TYR A 4 -26.72 -66.84 20.22
CA TYR A 4 -25.96 -66.15 21.28
C TYR A 4 -24.47 -65.93 20.96
N VAL A 5 -23.92 -66.63 19.97
CA VAL A 5 -22.49 -66.49 19.58
C VAL A 5 -22.25 -65.20 18.79
N LEU A 6 -23.26 -64.73 18.03
CA LEU A 6 -23.16 -63.51 17.22
C LEU A 6 -23.10 -62.22 18.06
N TYR A 7 -23.75 -62.19 19.23
CA TYR A 7 -23.74 -61.02 20.12
C TYR A 7 -22.40 -60.81 20.87
N ALA A 8 -21.58 -61.86 20.99
CA ALA A 8 -20.28 -61.78 21.66
C ALA A 8 -19.12 -61.39 20.72
N LEU A 9 -19.25 -61.62 19.40
CA LEU A 9 -18.18 -61.37 18.42
C LEU A 9 -18.15 -59.93 17.88
N LEU A 10 -19.31 -59.27 17.84
CA LEU A 10 -19.45 -57.89 17.36
C LEU A 10 -18.68 -56.86 18.22
N PRO A 11 -18.73 -56.92 19.57
CA PRO A 11 -17.97 -55.99 20.41
C PRO A 11 -16.45 -56.19 20.28
N ILE A 12 -15.98 -57.43 20.10
CA ILE A 12 -14.55 -57.76 19.98
C ILE A 12 -13.99 -57.26 18.65
N ALA A 13 -14.76 -57.38 17.56
CA ALA A 13 -14.36 -56.87 16.25
C ALA A 13 -14.22 -55.34 16.26
N VAL A 14 -15.19 -54.62 16.86
CA VAL A 14 -15.15 -53.16 16.97
C VAL A 14 -13.98 -52.70 17.86
N PHE A 15 -13.72 -53.40 18.97
CA PHE A 15 -12.59 -53.09 19.86
C PHE A 15 -11.23 -53.28 19.15
N ARG A 16 -11.07 -54.31 18.31
CA ARG A 16 -9.84 -54.49 17.52
C ARG A 16 -9.65 -53.41 16.46
N PHE A 17 -10.71 -52.96 15.79
CA PHE A 17 -10.62 -51.87 14.82
C PHE A 17 -10.27 -50.52 15.47
N TYR A 18 -10.73 -50.27 16.69
CA TYR A 18 -10.45 -49.01 17.39
C TYR A 18 -9.02 -48.93 17.95
N PHE A 19 -8.49 -50.04 18.49
CA PHE A 19 -7.18 -50.02 19.17
C PHE A 19 -6.01 -50.53 18.31
N HIS A 20 -6.30 -51.18 17.18
CA HIS A 20 -5.28 -51.64 16.22
C HIS A 20 -5.74 -51.37 14.78
N PRO A 21 -5.66 -50.13 14.28
CA PRO A 21 -5.86 -49.87 12.86
C PRO A 21 -4.84 -50.67 12.05
N PHE A 22 -5.33 -51.46 11.09
CA PHE A 22 -4.47 -52.16 10.14
C PHE A 22 -3.60 -51.12 9.41
N PRO A 23 -2.28 -51.32 9.32
CA PRO A 23 -1.44 -50.46 8.49
C PRO A 23 -1.85 -50.66 7.03
N PHE A 24 -2.45 -49.63 6.43
CA PHE A 24 -2.63 -49.58 4.99
C PHE A 24 -1.25 -49.63 4.34
N PRO A 25 -1.02 -50.49 3.33
CA PRO A 25 0.24 -50.48 2.61
C PRO A 25 0.43 -49.13 1.92
N LEU A 26 1.57 -48.49 2.19
CA LEU A 26 2.00 -47.27 1.52
C LEU A 26 2.07 -47.55 0.01
N SER A 27 1.20 -46.92 -0.77
CA SER A 27 1.26 -46.96 -2.23
C SER A 27 2.45 -46.14 -2.70
N THR A 28 3.56 -46.81 -3.01
CA THR A 28 4.70 -46.25 -3.75
C THR A 28 4.40 -46.29 -5.24
N SER A 29 4.00 -45.16 -5.82
CA SER A 29 4.33 -44.73 -7.18
C SER A 29 3.44 -43.55 -7.58
N ASP A 30 3.99 -42.34 -7.52
CA ASP A 30 3.81 -41.31 -8.54
C ASP A 30 4.91 -40.28 -8.35
N GLN A 31 6.14 -40.69 -8.67
CA GLN A 31 7.20 -39.73 -9.00
C GLN A 31 6.89 -39.23 -10.41
N LEU A 32 6.11 -38.15 -10.51
CA LEU A 32 6.17 -37.30 -11.69
C LEU A 32 7.64 -36.86 -11.86
N PRO A 33 8.21 -36.88 -13.08
CA PRO A 33 9.53 -36.32 -13.29
C PRO A 33 9.45 -34.84 -12.94
N HIS A 34 10.20 -34.43 -11.91
CA HIS A 34 10.46 -33.03 -11.64
C HIS A 34 11.39 -32.54 -12.76
N GLN A 35 10.79 -32.24 -13.91
CA GLN A 35 11.39 -31.38 -14.89
C GLN A 35 11.40 -30.01 -14.22
N GLU A 36 12.54 -29.63 -13.63
CA GLU A 36 12.89 -28.22 -13.50
C GLU A 36 13.02 -27.68 -14.93
N GLU A 37 11.87 -27.40 -15.56
CA GLU A 37 11.84 -26.27 -16.46
C GLU A 37 12.15 -25.07 -15.58
N ILE A 38 13.42 -24.63 -15.64
CA ILE A 38 13.75 -23.24 -15.42
C ILE A 38 12.97 -22.50 -16.52
N ALA A 39 11.69 -22.29 -16.28
CA ALA A 39 10.93 -21.30 -16.99
C ALA A 39 11.72 -20.03 -16.76
N ASN A 40 12.36 -19.53 -17.82
CA ASN A 40 12.66 -18.12 -17.91
C ASN A 40 11.30 -17.41 -17.82
N GLU A 41 10.77 -17.29 -16.61
CA GLU A 41 9.55 -16.54 -16.33
C GLU A 41 9.87 -15.13 -16.75
N THR A 42 9.36 -14.75 -17.91
CA THR A 42 9.38 -13.36 -18.33
C THR A 42 8.78 -12.57 -17.17
N PRO A 43 9.51 -11.64 -16.56
CA PRO A 43 9.01 -10.87 -15.43
C PRO A 43 7.66 -10.26 -15.78
N CYS A 44 6.64 -10.51 -14.96
CA CYS A 44 5.30 -10.04 -15.29
C CYS A 44 5.24 -8.52 -15.27
N ASN A 45 4.79 -7.93 -16.37
CA ASN A 45 4.46 -6.52 -16.39
C ASN A 45 3.08 -6.29 -15.75
N TYR A 46 3.07 -5.84 -14.50
CA TYR A 46 1.85 -5.51 -13.76
C TYR A 46 1.18 -4.20 -14.20
N THR A 47 1.83 -3.36 -15.01
CA THR A 47 1.27 -2.05 -15.43
C THR A 47 0.34 -2.14 -16.64
N TYR A 48 0.31 -3.29 -17.33
CA TYR A 48 -0.52 -3.50 -18.52
C TYR A 48 -1.53 -4.62 -18.30
N GLY A 49 -2.80 -4.30 -18.47
CA GLY A 49 -3.91 -5.15 -18.06
C GLY A 49 -5.24 -4.45 -18.22
N ARG A 50 -6.26 -5.00 -17.56
CA ARG A 50 -7.61 -4.43 -17.57
C ARG A 50 -8.29 -4.65 -16.23
N TRP A 51 -9.26 -3.79 -15.92
CA TRP A 51 -10.19 -4.03 -14.82
C TRP A 51 -11.15 -5.17 -15.18
N VAL A 52 -11.31 -6.11 -14.26
CA VAL A 52 -12.27 -7.22 -14.38
C VAL A 52 -13.14 -7.29 -13.15
N HIS A 53 -14.39 -7.69 -13.34
CA HIS A 53 -15.32 -7.87 -12.22
C HIS A 53 -14.94 -9.12 -11.41
N ASP A 54 -14.77 -8.95 -10.11
CA ASP A 54 -14.46 -10.01 -9.16
C ASP A 54 -15.68 -10.32 -8.30
N LYS A 55 -16.22 -11.54 -8.47
CA LYS A 55 -17.39 -12.00 -7.71
C LYS A 55 -17.08 -12.21 -6.22
N MET A 56 -15.82 -12.35 -5.84
CA MET A 56 -15.43 -12.48 -4.42
C MET A 56 -15.56 -11.16 -3.66
N GLY A 57 -15.63 -10.03 -4.35
CA GLY A 57 -15.75 -8.70 -3.73
C GLY A 57 -14.49 -8.24 -3.01
N PRO A 58 -14.57 -7.14 -2.25
CA PRO A 58 -13.41 -6.57 -1.55
C PRO A 58 -13.09 -7.35 -0.26
N LEU A 59 -11.85 -7.21 0.25
CA LEU A 59 -11.48 -7.78 1.55
C LEU A 59 -12.12 -7.04 2.73
N TYR A 60 -12.42 -5.77 2.55
CA TYR A 60 -13.08 -4.92 3.53
C TYR A 60 -14.00 -3.95 2.80
N ASN A 61 -14.91 -3.32 3.53
CA ASN A 61 -15.71 -2.22 3.00
C ASN A 61 -15.74 -1.07 4.02
N GLY A 62 -16.50 -0.01 3.71
CA GLY A 62 -16.64 1.14 4.58
C GLY A 62 -17.17 0.85 5.98
N THR A 63 -17.80 -0.30 6.24
CA THR A 63 -18.36 -0.64 7.56
C THR A 63 -17.49 -1.59 8.38
N THR A 64 -16.58 -2.34 7.74
CA THR A 64 -15.74 -3.33 8.43
C THR A 64 -14.38 -2.81 8.85
N CYS A 65 -13.90 -1.71 8.26
CA CYS A 65 -12.59 -1.16 8.59
C CYS A 65 -12.66 0.01 9.59
N GLY A 66 -12.02 -0.16 10.75
CA GLY A 66 -11.96 0.86 11.80
C GLY A 66 -10.98 2.02 11.56
N THR A 67 -10.15 1.97 10.51
CA THR A 67 -9.14 3.01 10.23
C THR A 67 -9.52 3.95 9.09
N ILE A 68 -10.62 3.69 8.37
CA ILE A 68 -11.13 4.59 7.32
C ILE A 68 -11.60 5.88 7.98
N LYS A 69 -11.16 7.03 7.44
CA LYS A 69 -11.66 8.33 7.86
C LYS A 69 -13.11 8.50 7.44
N GLU A 70 -13.89 9.13 8.31
CA GLU A 70 -15.31 9.41 8.05
C GLU A 70 -15.50 10.02 6.66
N GLY A 71 -14.85 11.15 6.35
CA GLY A 71 -14.98 11.83 5.05
C GLY A 71 -14.51 11.06 3.82
N GLN A 72 -13.93 9.86 3.97
CA GLN A 72 -13.54 8.98 2.87
C GLN A 72 -14.48 7.76 2.73
N ASN A 73 -15.42 7.59 3.65
CA ASN A 73 -16.33 6.47 3.65
C ASN A 73 -17.53 6.74 2.74
N CYS A 74 -17.41 6.40 1.46
CA CYS A 74 -18.45 6.65 0.46
C CYS A 74 -19.80 6.00 0.83
N ILE A 75 -19.80 4.83 1.48
CA ILE A 75 -21.02 4.11 1.85
C ILE A 75 -21.79 4.89 2.91
N THR A 76 -21.12 5.34 3.98
CA THR A 76 -21.78 6.13 5.03
C THR A 76 -22.15 7.53 4.56
N HIS A 77 -21.49 8.04 3.52
CA HIS A 77 -21.82 9.30 2.85
C HIS A 77 -22.88 9.16 1.74
N GLY A 78 -23.58 8.03 1.67
CA GLY A 78 -24.77 7.88 0.85
C GLY A 78 -24.52 7.60 -0.63
N ARG A 79 -23.31 7.16 -1.02
CA ARG A 79 -23.07 6.66 -2.37
C ARG A 79 -23.99 5.46 -2.64
N PRO A 80 -24.88 5.51 -3.65
CA PRO A 80 -25.93 4.51 -3.82
C PRO A 80 -25.45 3.21 -4.48
N ASP A 81 -24.39 3.27 -5.31
CA ASP A 81 -23.81 2.13 -5.99
C ASP A 81 -22.66 1.50 -5.18
N LEU A 82 -22.63 0.16 -5.11
CA LEU A 82 -21.54 -0.60 -4.47
C LEU A 82 -20.67 -1.37 -5.48
N GLY A 83 -21.02 -1.34 -6.77
CA GLY A 83 -20.35 -2.12 -7.82
C GLY A 83 -18.87 -1.78 -7.97
N TYR A 84 -18.45 -0.56 -7.61
CA TYR A 84 -17.05 -0.13 -7.64
C TYR A 84 -16.12 -0.98 -6.75
N LEU A 85 -16.66 -1.63 -5.70
CA LEU A 85 -15.90 -2.50 -4.80
C LEU A 85 -15.56 -3.88 -5.38
N TYR A 86 -16.20 -4.25 -6.50
CA TYR A 86 -16.10 -5.57 -7.11
C TYR A 86 -15.21 -5.58 -8.35
N TRP A 87 -14.28 -4.63 -8.46
CA TRP A 87 -13.30 -4.57 -9.54
C TRP A 87 -11.91 -4.95 -9.04
N ARG A 88 -11.21 -5.77 -9.83
CA ARG A 88 -9.80 -6.07 -9.63
C ARG A 88 -9.00 -5.83 -10.90
N TRP A 89 -7.74 -5.45 -10.74
CA TRP A 89 -6.81 -5.36 -11.86
C TRP A 89 -6.35 -6.76 -12.28
N GLN A 90 -6.39 -7.05 -13.58
CA GLN A 90 -5.88 -8.28 -14.18
C GLN A 90 -4.76 -7.93 -15.17
N PRO A 91 -3.49 -8.19 -14.82
CA PRO A 91 -2.39 -8.09 -15.77
C PRO A 91 -2.62 -9.00 -16.98
N SER A 92 -2.18 -8.56 -18.16
CA SER A 92 -2.36 -9.32 -19.41
C SER A 92 -1.42 -10.51 -19.52
N GLN A 93 -0.28 -10.48 -18.82
CA GLN A 93 0.82 -11.44 -18.97
C GLN A 93 0.88 -12.48 -17.85
N CYS A 94 0.17 -12.27 -16.74
CA CYS A 94 0.21 -13.17 -15.60
C CYS A 94 -1.05 -13.05 -14.73
N ASN A 95 -1.18 -13.98 -13.79
CA ASN A 95 -2.20 -13.92 -12.75
C ASN A 95 -1.66 -13.17 -11.53
N LEU A 96 -2.31 -12.07 -11.16
CA LEU A 96 -2.06 -11.40 -9.89
C LEU A 96 -2.82 -12.16 -8.78
N PRO A 97 -2.14 -12.78 -7.81
CA PRO A 97 -2.81 -13.46 -6.71
C PRO A 97 -3.63 -12.45 -5.90
N ARG A 98 -4.74 -12.93 -5.33
CA ARG A 98 -5.53 -12.14 -4.39
C ARG A 98 -4.67 -11.84 -3.16
N PHE A 99 -4.79 -10.63 -2.63
CA PHE A 99 -4.11 -10.28 -1.39
C PHE A 99 -4.58 -11.20 -0.26
N ASP A 100 -3.61 -11.76 0.45
CA ASP A 100 -3.82 -12.62 1.61
C ASP A 100 -3.09 -12.00 2.80
N PRO A 101 -3.81 -11.61 3.88
CA PRO A 101 -3.20 -10.89 5.00
C PRO A 101 -2.20 -11.76 5.77
N ASP A 102 -2.45 -13.06 5.90
CA ASP A 102 -1.54 -13.98 6.63
C ASP A 102 -0.21 -14.14 5.88
N THR A 103 -0.25 -14.24 4.54
CA THR A 103 0.93 -14.23 3.69
C THR A 103 1.73 -12.94 3.87
N PHE A 104 1.07 -11.78 3.89
CA PHE A 104 1.74 -10.50 4.15
C PHE A 104 2.40 -10.47 5.53
N PHE A 105 1.69 -10.92 6.57
CA PHE A 105 2.20 -10.99 7.93
C PHE A 105 3.44 -11.88 8.06
N ASN A 106 3.43 -13.03 7.39
CA ASN A 106 4.58 -13.94 7.37
C ASN A 106 5.78 -13.34 6.64
N LEU A 107 5.56 -12.70 5.48
CA LEU A 107 6.64 -12.10 4.68
C LEU A 107 7.28 -10.90 5.36
N LEU A 108 6.49 -10.08 6.06
CA LEU A 108 6.95 -8.82 6.64
C LEU A 108 7.07 -8.85 8.16
N SER A 109 7.13 -10.05 8.76
CA SER A 109 7.35 -10.19 10.19
C SER A 109 8.65 -9.51 10.63
N ASN A 110 8.59 -8.81 11.77
CA ASN A 110 9.69 -8.01 12.33
C ASN A 110 10.16 -6.85 11.45
N LYS A 111 9.34 -6.39 10.48
CA LYS A 111 9.67 -5.26 9.60
C LYS A 111 8.90 -4.00 9.93
N HIS A 112 9.50 -2.86 9.59
CA HIS A 112 8.87 -1.56 9.57
C HIS A 112 8.69 -1.06 8.13
N ILE A 113 7.42 -0.85 7.75
CA ILE A 113 7.01 -0.32 6.45
C ILE A 113 6.58 1.14 6.61
N ALA A 114 7.18 2.04 5.86
CA ALA A 114 6.89 3.46 5.88
C ALA A 114 6.26 3.94 4.57
N PHE A 115 5.10 4.60 4.64
CA PHE A 115 4.51 5.34 3.54
C PHE A 115 4.89 6.81 3.72
N VAL A 116 5.58 7.39 2.74
CA VAL A 116 6.10 8.77 2.79
C VAL A 116 5.54 9.52 1.59
N GLY A 117 4.81 10.60 1.82
CA GLY A 117 4.21 11.37 0.73
C GLY A 117 3.06 12.25 1.16
N ASP A 118 2.16 12.49 0.22
CA ASP A 118 0.96 13.31 0.40
C ASP A 118 -0.27 12.47 0.85
N SER A 119 -1.46 12.99 0.58
CA SER A 119 -2.72 12.29 0.88
C SER A 119 -2.85 10.94 0.17
N MET A 120 -2.23 10.74 -0.98
CA MET A 120 -2.30 9.47 -1.72
C MET A 120 -1.51 8.36 -1.02
N ALA A 121 -0.30 8.66 -0.50
CA ALA A 121 0.45 7.74 0.36
C ALA A 121 -0.38 7.31 1.57
N ARG A 122 -1.04 8.28 2.22
CA ARG A 122 -1.91 8.01 3.37
C ARG A 122 -3.10 7.12 2.98
N ASN A 123 -3.78 7.42 1.88
CA ASN A 123 -4.92 6.62 1.42
C ASN A 123 -4.52 5.17 1.12
N GLN A 124 -3.35 4.96 0.49
CA GLN A 124 -2.83 3.62 0.22
C GLN A 124 -2.49 2.86 1.51
N LEU A 125 -1.88 3.54 2.50
CA LEU A 125 -1.63 2.96 3.82
C LEU A 125 -2.93 2.60 4.55
N GLU A 126 -3.92 3.49 4.54
CA GLU A 126 -5.21 3.25 5.22
C GLU A 126 -5.93 2.04 4.59
N SER A 127 -5.87 1.88 3.26
CA SER A 127 -6.33 0.68 2.55
C SER A 127 -5.59 -0.59 3.02
N LEU A 128 -4.25 -0.54 3.10
CA LEU A 128 -3.45 -1.66 3.60
C LEU A 128 -3.82 -2.03 5.04
N LEU A 129 -3.95 -1.05 5.95
CA LEU A 129 -4.38 -1.30 7.32
C LEU A 129 -5.73 -2.00 7.38
N CYS A 130 -6.68 -1.61 6.53
CA CYS A 130 -7.98 -2.27 6.44
C CYS A 130 -7.90 -3.72 5.96
N MET A 131 -7.06 -4.01 4.97
CA MET A 131 -6.85 -5.38 4.49
C MET A 131 -6.21 -6.24 5.58
N LEU A 132 -5.22 -5.72 6.29
CA LEU A 132 -4.53 -6.44 7.38
C LEU A 132 -5.43 -6.65 8.61
N ALA A 133 -6.30 -5.69 8.91
CA ALA A 133 -7.25 -5.77 10.02
C ALA A 133 -8.26 -6.93 9.88
N THR A 134 -8.37 -7.55 8.70
CA THR A 134 -9.18 -8.75 8.52
C THR A 134 -8.60 -10.00 9.20
N ALA A 135 -7.29 -10.01 9.48
CA ALA A 135 -6.61 -11.10 10.19
C ALA A 135 -6.05 -10.68 11.56
N SER A 136 -5.55 -9.44 11.71
CA SER A 136 -5.04 -8.93 12.99
C SER A 136 -5.25 -7.43 13.10
N TYR A 137 -5.75 -6.94 14.23
CA TYR A 137 -5.99 -5.51 14.43
C TYR A 137 -4.68 -4.73 14.67
N PRO A 138 -4.52 -3.54 14.05
CA PRO A 138 -3.40 -2.66 14.32
C PRO A 138 -3.61 -1.82 15.60
N ASN A 139 -2.57 -1.69 16.42
CA ASN A 139 -2.55 -0.75 17.53
C ASN A 139 -1.91 0.57 17.09
N LEU A 140 -2.61 1.70 17.24
CA LEU A 140 -2.00 3.02 17.04
C LEU A 140 -1.04 3.32 18.21
N VAL A 141 0.25 3.19 17.98
CA VAL A 141 1.30 3.32 19.02
C VAL A 141 1.94 4.70 19.07
N TYR A 142 1.77 5.50 18.02
CA TYR A 142 2.32 6.84 17.95
C TYR A 142 1.48 7.78 17.11
N LYS A 143 1.32 9.00 17.60
CA LYS A 143 0.65 10.13 16.94
C LYS A 143 1.37 11.42 17.37
N ASN A 144 1.99 12.14 16.43
CA ASN A 144 2.64 13.43 16.71
C ASN A 144 2.24 14.50 15.68
N GLY A 145 2.14 15.74 16.15
CA GLY A 145 1.74 16.91 15.39
C GLY A 145 0.22 17.12 15.31
N GLU A 146 -0.18 18.08 14.47
CA GLU A 146 -1.57 18.25 14.04
C GLU A 146 -2.12 16.91 13.52
N ASP A 147 -3.40 16.68 13.75
CA ASP A 147 -4.06 15.43 13.38
C ASP A 147 -3.68 15.06 11.94
N ASN A 148 -3.02 13.90 11.79
CA ASN A 148 -2.73 13.20 10.53
C ASN A 148 -1.36 13.39 9.86
N LYS A 149 -0.39 14.14 10.42
CA LYS A 149 0.93 14.30 9.76
C LYS A 149 1.88 13.10 9.96
N PHE A 150 1.99 12.57 11.17
CA PHE A 150 2.82 11.38 11.41
C PHE A 150 2.13 10.39 12.37
N ARG A 151 1.98 9.14 11.93
CA ARG A 151 1.33 8.07 12.70
C ARG A 151 2.05 6.73 12.49
N ARG A 152 2.03 5.91 13.54
CA ARG A 152 2.63 4.56 13.54
C ARG A 152 1.66 3.56 14.16
N TRP A 153 1.43 2.48 13.45
CA TRP A 153 0.63 1.34 13.88
C TRP A 153 1.54 0.13 14.10
N HIS A 154 1.15 -0.71 15.05
CA HIS A 154 1.87 -1.92 15.41
C HIS A 154 0.94 -3.14 15.44
N PHE A 155 1.33 -4.18 14.71
CA PHE A 155 0.69 -5.49 14.73
C PHE A 155 1.52 -6.44 15.60
N ALA A 156 1.08 -6.61 16.85
CA ALA A 156 1.83 -7.38 17.85
C ALA A 156 2.02 -8.87 17.48
N SER A 157 1.08 -9.44 16.71
CA SER A 157 1.10 -10.85 16.29
C SER A 157 2.36 -11.24 15.52
N HIS A 158 2.90 -10.31 14.72
CA HIS A 158 4.06 -10.57 13.84
C HIS A 158 5.16 -9.52 14.01
N ASN A 159 5.06 -8.69 15.05
CA ASN A 159 5.96 -7.58 15.31
C ASN A 159 6.15 -6.66 14.09
N ILE A 160 5.05 -6.32 13.40
CA ILE A 160 5.10 -5.45 12.20
C ILE A 160 4.76 -4.04 12.60
N THR A 161 5.55 -3.09 12.08
CA THR A 161 5.28 -1.67 12.21
C THR A 161 4.89 -1.09 10.84
N VAL A 162 3.81 -0.32 10.81
CA VAL A 162 3.37 0.41 9.60
C VAL A 162 3.25 1.88 9.98
N SER A 163 3.82 2.80 9.20
CA SER A 163 3.75 4.23 9.51
C SER A 163 3.49 5.08 8.29
N VAL A 164 2.84 6.22 8.49
CA VAL A 164 2.67 7.26 7.49
C VAL A 164 3.45 8.51 7.90
N TYR A 165 4.25 9.04 6.98
CA TYR A 165 4.95 10.32 7.09
C TYR A 165 4.38 11.27 6.05
N TRP A 166 3.75 12.34 6.53
CA TRP A 166 3.35 13.46 5.69
C TRP A 166 4.58 14.22 5.25
N SER A 167 4.97 13.97 4.00
CA SER A 167 6.08 14.63 3.32
C SER A 167 5.69 14.75 1.84
N PRO A 168 4.76 15.66 1.51
CA PRO A 168 4.16 15.73 0.17
C PRO A 168 5.18 15.96 -0.96
N PHE A 169 6.35 16.49 -0.62
CA PHE A 169 7.44 16.74 -1.55
C PHE A 169 8.63 15.79 -1.38
N LEU A 170 8.61 14.87 -0.40
CA LEU A 170 9.71 14.01 0.07
C LEU A 170 10.93 14.76 0.65
N VAL A 171 11.17 15.98 0.19
CA VAL A 171 12.22 16.89 0.64
C VAL A 171 11.70 17.89 1.67
N LYS A 172 12.62 18.56 2.36
CA LYS A 172 12.29 19.62 3.31
C LYS A 172 11.40 20.66 2.63
N GLY A 173 10.21 20.84 3.18
CA GLY A 173 9.23 21.79 2.68
C GLY A 173 8.56 22.57 3.82
N VAL A 174 8.33 23.85 3.59
CA VAL A 174 7.44 24.68 4.41
C VAL A 174 6.14 24.83 3.63
N GLU A 175 5.07 24.23 4.15
CA GLU A 175 3.76 24.31 3.53
C GLU A 175 3.21 25.74 3.60
N LYS A 176 2.50 26.16 2.56
CA LYS A 176 1.78 27.44 2.58
C LYS A 176 0.81 27.52 3.75
N SER A 177 0.63 28.71 4.31
CA SER A 177 -0.23 28.91 5.48
C SER A 177 -1.27 30.01 5.22
N LYS A 178 -2.41 29.95 5.93
CA LYS A 178 -3.49 30.94 5.78
C LYS A 178 -3.07 32.36 6.16
N THR A 179 -2.04 32.50 7.01
CA THR A 179 -1.54 33.76 7.55
C THR A 179 -0.19 34.16 6.97
N GLY A 180 0.42 33.31 6.14
CA GLY A 180 1.75 33.52 5.56
C GLY A 180 1.69 33.59 4.04
N PRO A 181 2.82 33.34 3.36
CA PRO A 181 2.85 33.32 1.90
C PRO A 181 1.92 32.24 1.33
N ASP A 182 1.19 32.57 0.26
CA ASP A 182 0.32 31.61 -0.45
C ASP A 182 1.11 30.73 -1.43
N HIS A 183 2.31 30.30 -1.03
CA HIS A 183 3.15 29.36 -1.75
C HIS A 183 3.94 28.50 -0.76
N ASN A 184 4.34 27.32 -1.20
CA ASN A 184 5.21 26.44 -0.45
C ASN A 184 6.68 26.85 -0.65
N GLU A 185 7.56 26.58 0.31
CA GLU A 185 9.00 26.71 0.13
C GLU A 185 9.63 25.33 0.16
N LEU A 186 10.32 24.92 -0.91
CA LEU A 186 10.93 23.59 -1.01
C LEU A 186 12.45 23.69 -1.12
N TYR A 187 13.17 22.92 -0.31
CA TYR A 187 14.62 22.79 -0.35
C TYR A 187 14.97 21.46 -1.01
N VAL A 188 15.15 21.47 -2.34
CA VAL A 188 15.13 20.25 -3.17
C VAL A 188 16.34 19.34 -2.97
N ASP A 189 17.39 19.86 -2.34
CA ASP A 189 18.64 19.18 -2.01
C ASP A 189 18.69 18.66 -0.56
N VAL A 190 17.62 18.84 0.21
CA VAL A 190 17.54 18.42 1.62
C VAL A 190 16.36 17.47 1.81
N VAL A 191 16.62 16.25 2.30
CA VAL A 191 15.55 15.31 2.66
C VAL A 191 14.70 15.87 3.80
N ASP A 192 13.40 15.58 3.81
CA ASP A 192 12.56 15.95 4.94
C ASP A 192 13.03 15.21 6.21
N GLU A 193 13.32 16.00 7.24
CA GLU A 193 13.95 15.57 8.48
C GLU A 193 13.12 14.52 9.23
N ARG A 194 11.79 14.56 9.15
CA ARG A 194 10.93 13.72 9.97
C ARG A 194 11.02 12.25 9.59
N TRP A 195 11.02 11.94 8.30
CA TRP A 195 11.19 10.55 7.83
C TRP A 195 12.67 10.23 7.60
N GLY A 196 13.49 11.22 7.23
CA GLY A 196 14.94 11.06 7.12
C GLY A 196 15.60 10.62 8.42
N SER A 197 15.14 11.13 9.57
CA SER A 197 15.65 10.74 10.90
C SER A 197 15.24 9.33 11.33
N ASP A 198 14.13 8.80 10.81
CA ASP A 198 13.65 7.45 11.14
C ASP A 198 14.16 6.39 10.15
N LEU A 199 14.96 6.76 9.13
CA LEU A 199 15.45 5.85 8.08
C LEU A 199 16.18 4.62 8.61
N GLU A 200 16.86 4.74 9.75
CA GLU A 200 17.59 3.62 10.38
C GLU A 200 16.69 2.51 10.91
N HIS A 201 15.40 2.78 11.07
CA HIS A 201 14.41 1.84 11.58
C HIS A 201 13.45 1.31 10.50
N ILE A 202 13.59 1.75 9.24
CA ILE A 202 12.69 1.41 8.15
C ILE A 202 13.30 0.29 7.30
N ASP A 203 12.56 -0.81 7.13
CA ASP A 203 12.94 -1.92 6.24
C ASP A 203 12.42 -1.75 4.82
N MET A 204 11.27 -1.07 4.69
CA MET A 204 10.60 -0.86 3.41
C MET A 204 9.95 0.52 3.36
N VAL A 205 10.12 1.22 2.25
CA VAL A 205 9.53 2.55 2.04
C VAL A 205 8.71 2.60 0.76
N VAL A 206 7.49 3.13 0.88
CA VAL A 206 6.60 3.48 -0.23
C VAL A 206 6.59 5.00 -0.35
N LEU A 207 7.31 5.51 -1.34
CA LEU A 207 7.37 6.93 -1.68
C LEU A 207 6.21 7.28 -2.60
N SER A 208 5.43 8.29 -2.23
CA SER A 208 4.35 8.85 -3.04
C SER A 208 4.57 10.34 -3.27
N ILE A 209 4.50 10.76 -4.53
CA ILE A 209 4.87 12.10 -4.97
C ILE A 209 4.07 12.50 -6.22
N GLY A 210 3.69 13.76 -6.33
CA GLY A 210 3.08 14.28 -7.55
C GLY A 210 2.22 15.51 -7.32
N HIS A 211 1.04 15.34 -6.74
CA HIS A 211 -0.02 16.35 -6.73
C HIS A 211 0.41 17.69 -6.13
N TRP A 212 1.22 17.64 -5.08
CA TRP A 212 1.66 18.85 -4.38
C TRP A 212 2.62 19.73 -5.19
N PHE A 213 3.31 19.18 -6.18
CA PHE A 213 4.16 19.97 -7.10
C PHE A 213 3.35 20.86 -8.06
N LEU A 214 2.03 20.65 -8.14
CA LEU A 214 1.12 21.50 -8.90
C LEU A 214 0.69 22.74 -8.09
N HIS A 215 1.02 22.81 -6.79
CA HIS A 215 0.74 23.98 -5.97
C HIS A 215 1.82 25.06 -6.14
N PRO A 216 1.47 26.33 -5.88
CA PRO A 216 2.43 27.42 -5.90
C PRO A 216 3.61 27.12 -4.97
N ALA A 217 4.84 27.31 -5.46
CA ALA A 217 6.03 27.00 -4.69
C ALA A 217 7.24 27.84 -5.10
N VAL A 218 8.11 28.16 -4.14
CA VAL A 218 9.46 28.67 -4.37
C VAL A 218 10.45 27.54 -4.07
N TYR A 219 11.38 27.32 -4.98
CA TYR A 219 12.34 26.25 -4.93
C TYR A 219 13.71 26.78 -4.56
N TYR A 220 14.36 26.12 -3.61
CA TYR A 220 15.69 26.44 -3.10
C TYR A 220 16.63 25.26 -3.34
N GLU A 221 17.87 25.55 -3.74
CA GLU A 221 18.96 24.58 -3.87
C GLU A 221 20.27 25.25 -3.40
N GLY A 222 21.03 24.60 -2.53
CA GLY A 222 22.29 25.16 -1.99
C GLY A 222 22.09 26.49 -1.25
N GLY A 223 20.92 26.70 -0.65
CA GLY A 223 20.54 27.94 0.04
C GLY A 223 20.17 29.12 -0.87
N SER A 224 20.18 28.94 -2.20
CA SER A 224 19.78 29.98 -3.17
C SER A 224 18.45 29.62 -3.83
N VAL A 225 17.71 30.64 -4.29
CA VAL A 225 16.47 30.43 -5.06
C VAL A 225 16.83 29.84 -6.42
N LEU A 226 16.32 28.65 -6.70
CA LEU A 226 16.42 27.96 -7.98
C LEU A 226 15.37 28.49 -8.98
N GLY A 227 14.18 28.84 -8.49
CA GLY A 227 13.05 29.31 -9.28
C GLY A 227 11.75 29.14 -8.52
N CYS A 228 10.62 29.25 -9.20
CA CYS A 228 9.30 29.03 -8.59
C CYS A 228 8.29 28.44 -9.58
N HIS A 229 7.15 27.99 -9.06
CA HIS A 229 5.99 27.56 -9.81
C HIS A 229 4.78 28.36 -9.37
N TYR A 230 4.02 28.90 -10.33
CA TYR A 230 2.85 29.74 -10.13
C TYR A 230 3.07 30.81 -9.05
N CYS A 231 4.01 31.71 -9.31
CA CYS A 231 4.48 32.71 -8.34
C CYS A 231 4.23 34.16 -8.81
N PRO A 232 2.97 34.54 -9.13
CA PRO A 232 2.69 35.89 -9.60
C PRO A 232 3.07 36.93 -8.54
N GLY A 233 3.79 37.98 -8.95
CA GLY A 233 4.21 39.06 -8.06
C GLY A 233 5.49 38.78 -7.26
N LEU A 234 6.09 37.59 -7.39
CA LEU A 234 7.43 37.32 -6.88
C LEU A 234 8.48 37.64 -7.95
N ASN A 235 9.61 38.22 -7.54
CA ASN A 235 10.74 38.47 -8.42
C ASN A 235 11.64 37.22 -8.55
N HIS A 236 11.03 36.11 -8.97
CA HIS A 236 11.67 34.81 -9.14
C HIS A 236 11.36 34.26 -10.53
N THR A 237 12.29 33.48 -11.08
CA THR A 237 12.11 32.86 -12.39
C THR A 237 11.13 31.70 -12.29
N GLU A 238 10.02 31.77 -13.04
CA GLU A 238 9.10 30.64 -13.20
C GLU A 238 9.83 29.48 -13.91
N ILE A 239 9.79 28.29 -13.32
CA ILE A 239 10.37 27.06 -13.87
C ILE A 239 9.34 25.93 -13.80
N GLY A 240 9.51 24.94 -14.67
CA GLY A 240 8.67 23.74 -14.65
C GLY A 240 8.90 22.90 -13.37
N PHE A 241 7.84 22.28 -12.86
CA PHE A 241 7.93 21.45 -11.66
C PHE A 241 8.54 20.05 -11.91
N TYR A 242 8.61 19.57 -13.16
CA TYR A 242 9.14 18.22 -13.47
C TYR A 242 10.60 18.04 -13.07
N ASP A 243 11.46 19.04 -13.33
CA ASP A 243 12.88 18.96 -12.97
C ASP A 243 13.08 19.05 -11.45
N VAL A 244 12.27 19.86 -10.78
CA VAL A 244 12.24 19.98 -9.32
C VAL A 244 11.76 18.66 -8.69
N MET A 245 10.69 18.06 -9.21
CA MET A 245 10.19 16.75 -8.79
C MET A 245 11.25 15.66 -8.98
N ARG A 246 11.97 15.67 -10.12
CA ARG A 246 13.09 14.76 -10.37
C ARG A 246 14.21 14.95 -9.34
N LYS A 247 14.56 16.20 -8.99
CA LYS A 247 15.55 16.50 -7.94
C LYS A 247 15.08 15.95 -6.59
N ALA A 248 13.83 16.18 -6.20
CA ALA A 248 13.28 15.69 -4.94
C ALA A 248 13.35 14.16 -4.82
N ILE A 249 12.96 13.43 -5.88
CA ILE A 249 13.08 11.96 -5.93
C ILE A 249 14.55 11.53 -5.80
N LYS A 250 15.47 12.19 -6.51
CA LYS A 250 16.91 11.89 -6.42
C LYS A 250 17.45 12.11 -5.01
N THR A 251 17.06 13.21 -4.35
CA THR A 251 17.47 13.52 -2.98
C THR A 251 16.93 12.48 -1.99
N ALA A 252 15.65 12.09 -2.11
CA ALA A 252 15.05 11.05 -1.28
C ALA A 252 15.75 9.69 -1.46
N LEU A 253 15.97 9.24 -2.70
CA LEU A 253 16.66 7.98 -2.99
C LEU A 253 18.12 8.01 -2.55
N LYS A 254 18.80 9.15 -2.70
CA LYS A 254 20.17 9.34 -2.22
C LYS A 254 20.25 9.17 -0.70
N ALA A 255 19.35 9.78 0.07
CA ALA A 255 19.30 9.63 1.52
C ALA A 255 19.11 8.16 1.94
N ILE A 256 18.24 7.42 1.25
CA ILE A 256 18.02 5.97 1.48
C ILE A 256 19.30 5.17 1.20
N ILE A 257 19.98 5.44 0.07
CA ILE A 257 21.22 4.77 -0.31
C ILE A 257 22.34 5.07 0.69
N GLU A 258 22.46 6.32 1.14
CA GLU A 258 23.50 6.75 2.09
C GLU A 258 23.30 6.14 3.47
N ARG A 259 22.05 5.92 3.92
CA ARG A 259 21.78 5.08 5.12
C ARG A 259 22.49 3.74 4.96
N LYS A 260 22.27 3.01 3.85
CA LYS A 260 22.69 1.60 3.66
C LYS A 260 24.16 1.33 4.03
N SER A 261 25.02 2.36 4.03
CA SER A 261 26.41 2.27 4.46
C SER A 261 26.62 1.84 5.93
N THR A 262 25.63 1.87 6.83
CA THR A 262 25.84 1.58 8.25
C THR A 262 25.54 0.14 8.69
N ASP A 263 24.50 -0.52 8.15
CA ASP A 263 23.97 -1.78 8.73
C ASP A 263 23.94 -2.98 7.77
N GLY A 264 24.45 -2.84 6.55
CA GLY A 264 24.56 -3.93 5.57
C GLY A 264 23.25 -4.40 4.93
N ASN A 265 22.11 -4.26 5.63
CA ASN A 265 20.77 -4.51 5.09
C ASN A 265 20.23 -3.28 4.34
N GLY A 266 19.78 -3.50 3.10
CA GLY A 266 19.14 -2.46 2.29
C GLY A 266 17.70 -2.19 2.70
N ILE A 267 17.17 -1.05 2.25
CA ILE A 267 15.75 -0.70 2.36
C ILE A 267 15.09 -1.02 1.02
N ASP A 268 13.99 -1.77 1.04
CA ASP A 268 13.18 -2.00 -0.17
C ASP A 268 12.38 -0.73 -0.50
N VAL A 269 12.52 -0.23 -1.73
CA VAL A 269 11.92 1.05 -2.14
C VAL A 269 10.87 0.84 -3.22
N PHE A 270 9.65 1.29 -2.95
CA PHE A 270 8.58 1.43 -3.92
C PHE A 270 8.34 2.91 -4.19
N LEU A 271 8.30 3.30 -5.46
CA LEU A 271 7.90 4.64 -5.88
C LEU A 271 6.56 4.54 -6.59
N THR A 272 5.51 5.14 -6.02
CA THR A 272 4.19 5.16 -6.66
C THR A 272 4.19 6.14 -7.82
N SER A 273 3.55 5.76 -8.93
CA SER A 273 3.25 6.70 -10.01
C SER A 273 2.19 7.73 -9.60
N PHE A 274 1.98 8.72 -10.46
CA PHE A 274 0.98 9.76 -10.27
C PHE A 274 -0.44 9.18 -10.28
N SER A 275 -1.27 9.54 -9.28
CA SER A 275 -2.69 9.17 -9.24
C SER A 275 -3.53 10.18 -10.02
N PRO A 276 -4.22 9.78 -11.11
CA PRO A 276 -5.00 10.72 -11.92
C PRO A 276 -6.27 11.19 -11.19
N SER A 277 -6.67 12.43 -11.45
CA SER A 277 -8.02 12.92 -11.15
C SER A 277 -8.97 12.58 -12.28
N HIS A 278 -10.23 12.28 -11.95
CA HIS A 278 -11.28 11.97 -12.93
C HIS A 278 -12.46 12.94 -12.77
N PHE A 279 -12.17 14.21 -12.48
CA PHE A 279 -13.21 15.20 -12.26
C PHE A 279 -13.83 15.67 -13.59
N GLU A 280 -15.15 15.59 -13.68
CA GLU A 280 -15.98 16.25 -14.67
C GLU A 280 -16.41 17.62 -14.10
N GLY A 281 -15.66 18.66 -14.46
CA GLY A 281 -15.84 20.02 -13.92
C GLY A 281 -14.98 20.28 -12.66
N GLU A 282 -15.45 21.21 -11.82
CA GLU A 282 -14.74 21.59 -10.59
C GLU A 282 -14.79 20.47 -9.54
N TRP A 283 -13.66 20.21 -8.88
CA TRP A 283 -13.48 19.09 -7.95
C TRP A 283 -14.41 19.12 -6.74
N ASP A 284 -14.92 20.31 -6.37
CA ASP A 284 -15.75 20.56 -5.19
C ASP A 284 -17.27 20.46 -5.49
N LYS A 285 -17.66 20.05 -6.71
CA LYS A 285 -19.06 20.00 -7.13
C LYS A 285 -19.68 18.62 -6.93
N ALA A 286 -20.97 18.62 -6.60
CA ALA A 286 -21.76 17.41 -6.60
C ALA A 286 -21.78 16.81 -8.02
N GLY A 287 -21.49 15.51 -8.13
CA GLY A 287 -21.41 14.83 -9.42
C GLY A 287 -20.10 15.06 -10.17
N ALA A 288 -19.06 15.63 -9.55
CA ALA A 288 -17.75 15.80 -10.19
C ALA A 288 -17.10 14.48 -10.62
N CYS A 289 -17.55 13.32 -10.13
CA CYS A 289 -17.09 12.01 -10.63
C CYS A 289 -18.25 11.02 -10.60
N PRO A 290 -19.16 11.05 -11.59
CA PRO A 290 -20.42 10.30 -11.54
C PRO A 290 -20.28 8.85 -12.01
N LYS A 291 -19.12 8.47 -12.57
CA LYS A 291 -18.89 7.13 -13.10
C LYS A 291 -18.98 6.04 -12.03
N THR A 292 -19.70 4.97 -12.39
CA THR A 292 -19.91 3.78 -11.55
C THR A 292 -19.09 2.58 -12.02
N LYS A 293 -18.36 2.71 -13.13
CA LYS A 293 -17.50 1.69 -13.72
C LYS A 293 -16.15 2.29 -14.14
N PRO A 294 -15.07 1.48 -14.16
CA PRO A 294 -13.79 1.90 -14.70
C PRO A 294 -13.89 2.31 -16.17
N TYR A 295 -12.93 3.13 -16.62
CA TYR A 295 -12.78 3.48 -18.04
C TYR A 295 -12.44 2.25 -18.87
N GLU A 296 -13.05 2.16 -20.05
CA GLU A 296 -12.66 1.21 -21.09
C GLU A 296 -11.54 1.78 -21.98
N GLU A 297 -10.90 0.91 -22.76
CA GLU A 297 -9.81 1.32 -23.65
C GLU A 297 -10.28 2.37 -24.67
N GLY A 298 -9.62 3.53 -24.69
CA GLY A 298 -9.96 4.64 -25.57
C GLY A 298 -10.94 5.67 -24.99
N GLU A 299 -11.50 5.43 -23.81
CA GLU A 299 -12.31 6.43 -23.10
C GLU A 299 -11.43 7.49 -22.41
N LYS A 300 -11.90 8.74 -22.37
CA LYS A 300 -11.28 9.87 -21.65
C LYS A 300 -12.25 10.42 -20.61
#